data_AF-A0A7X2MU61-F1
#
_entry.id   AF-A0A7X2MU61-F1
#
_cell.length_a   1.000
_cell.length_b   1.000
_cell.length_c   1.000
_cell.angle_alpha   90.00
_cell.angle_beta   90.00
_cell.angle_gamma   90.00
#
_symmetry.space_group_name_H-M   'P 1'
#
loop_
_entity.id
_entity.type
_entity.pdbx_description
1 polymer ?
#
loop_
_entity_poly.entity_id
_entity_poly.type
_entity_poly.pdbx_seq_one_letter_code
_entity_poly.pdbx_strand_id
1 'polypeptide(L)' 'MLDIVELSRLQFALTAMYHFLFVPLTLGMAFLLAIMETVYVLSGKQIYKDMTKFW' A
#
# COMPACT_ATOMS: atom_id res chain seq x y z
N MET A 1 10.93 30.13 17.82
CA MET A 1 11.36 29.51 16.54
C MET A 1 11.78 28.10 16.87
N LEU A 2 11.31 27.09 16.14
CA LEU A 2 11.77 25.71 16.36
C LEU A 2 13.27 25.63 16.06
N ASP A 3 14.03 24.94 16.91
CA ASP A 3 15.45 24.69 16.67
C ASP A 3 15.62 23.68 15.51
N ILE A 4 16.79 23.70 14.85
CA ILE A 4 17.18 22.79 13.77
C ILE A 4 16.96 21.33 14.18
N VAL A 5 17.27 20.99 15.43
CA VAL A 5 17.09 19.64 15.96
C VAL A 5 15.61 19.24 15.98
N GLU A 6 14.73 20.15 16.40
CA GLU A 6 13.28 19.90 16.45
C GLU A 6 12.70 19.76 15.03
N LEU A 7 13.12 20.63 14.11
CA LEU A 7 12.70 20.58 12.71
C LEU A 7 13.16 19.28 12.03
N SER A 8 14.39 18.85 12.30
CA SER A 8 14.94 17.59 11.76
C SER A 8 14.18 16.37 12.28
N ARG A 9 13.77 16.36 13.55
CA ARG A 9 12.93 15.29 14.12
C ARG A 9 11.56 15.25 13.47
N LEU A 10 10.94 16.41 13.24
CA LEU A 10 9.65 16.49 12.56
C LEU A 10 9.75 15.98 11.12
N GLN A 11 10.77 16.39 10.37
CA GLN A 11 11.02 15.90 9.02
C GLN A 11 11.18 14.37 8.98
N PHE A 12 11.98 13.82 9.90
CA PHE A 12 12.16 12.38 10.02
C PHE A 12 10.84 11.68 10.35
N ALA A 13 10.08 12.17 11.34
CA ALA A 13 8.82 11.58 11.74
C ALA A 13 7.80 11.56 10.59
N LEU A 14 7.69 12.65 9.83
CA LEU A 14 6.83 12.72 8.66
C LEU A 14 7.26 11.70 7.60
N THR A 15 8.56 11.65 7.26
CA THR A 15 9.08 10.72 6.26
C THR A 15 8.85 9.26 6.66
N ALA A 16 9.17 8.91 7.91
CA ALA A 16 8.97 7.58 8.45
C ALA A 16 7.47 7.21 8.46
N MET A 17 6.60 8.13 8.87
CA MET A 17 5.14 7.90 8.86
C MET A 17 4.64 7.58 7.45
N TYR A 18 5.02 8.36 6.43
CA TYR A 18 4.65 8.07 5.04
C TYR A 18 5.17 6.69 4.60
N HIS A 19 6.42 6.37 4.91
CA HIS A 19 7.02 5.09 4.52
C HIS A 19 6.30 3.90 5.15
N PHE A 20 6.09 3.93 6.47
CA PHE A 20 5.47 2.83 7.20
C PHE A 20 3.95 2.74 7.02
N LEU A 21 3.31 3.77 6.47
CA LEU A 21 1.91 3.69 6.05
C LEU A 21 1.80 3.08 4.65
N PHE A 22 2.50 3.64 3.65
CA PHE A 22 2.28 3.30 2.25
C PHE A 22 3.05 2.07 1.77
N VAL A 23 4.27 1.83 2.26
CA VAL A 23 5.05 0.67 1.80
C VAL A 23 4.42 -0.66 2.22
N PRO A 24 4.05 -0.89 3.50
CA PRO A 24 3.39 -2.13 3.88
C PRO A 24 2.00 -2.27 3.24
N LEU A 25 1.26 -1.17 3.10
CA LEU A 25 -0.05 -1.17 2.46
C LEU A 25 0.05 -1.63 0.99
N THR A 26 0.92 -1.02 0.21
CA THR A 26 1.10 -1.34 -1.22
C THR A 26 1.65 -2.75 -1.41
N LEU A 27 2.59 -3.19 -0.57
CA LEU A 27 3.11 -4.56 -0.59
C LEU A 27 2.01 -5.59 -0.27
N GLY A 28 1.16 -5.31 0.73
CA GLY A 28 0.01 -6.15 1.07
C GLY A 28 -1.05 -6.18 -0.03
N MET A 29 -1.36 -5.03 -0.64
CA MET A 29 -2.30 -4.96 -1.76
C MET A 29 -1.79 -5.75 -2.98
N ALA A 30 -0.49 -5.70 -3.29
CA ALA A 30 0.07 -6.49 -4.39
C ALA A 30 -0.18 -8.00 -4.22
N PHE A 31 -0.03 -8.52 -3.00
CA PHE A 31 -0.36 -9.92 -2.70
C PHE A 31 -1.86 -10.21 -2.83
N LEU A 32 -2.74 -9.31 -2.34
CA LEU A 32 -4.19 -9.47 -2.48
C LEU A 32 -4.63 -9.46 -3.94
N LEU A 33 -4.10 -8.54 -4.75
CA LEU A 33 -4.36 -8.46 -6.18
C LEU A 33 -3.93 -9.75 -6.90
N ALA A 34 -2.75 -10.27 -6.60
CA ALA A 34 -2.27 -11.53 -7.16
C ALA A 34 -3.17 -12.72 -6.81
N ILE A 35 -3.68 -12.78 -5.57
CA ILE A 35 -4.63 -13.80 -5.15
C ILE A 35 -5.97 -13.64 -5.90
N MET A 36 -6.52 -12.43 -5.98
CA MET A 36 -7.78 -12.18 -6.69
C MET A 36 -7.69 -12.54 -8.18
N GLU A 37 -6.60 -12.18 -8.85
CA GLU A 37 -6.35 -12.58 -10.24
C GLU A 37 -6.24 -14.09 -10.39
N THR A 38 -5.54 -14.75 -9.46
CA THR A 38 -5.44 -16.23 -9.46
C THR A 38 -6.81 -16.88 -9.28
N VAL A 39 -7.64 -16.37 -8.36
CA VAL A 39 -9.00 -16.86 -8.16
C VAL A 39 -9.87 -16.62 -9.40
N TYR A 40 -9.70 -15.49 -10.09
CA TYR A 40 -10.36 -15.28 -11.39
C TYR A 40 -9.97 -16.35 -12.41
N VAL A 41 -8.67 -16.58 -12.60
CA VAL A 41 -8.16 -17.56 -13.58
C VAL A 41 -8.68 -18.98 -13.28
N LEU A 42 -8.77 -19.35 -12.00
CA LEU A 42 -9.25 -20.68 -11.58
C LEU A 42 -10.78 -20.83 -11.63
N SER A 43 -11.52 -19.79 -11.25
CA SER A 43 -12.98 -19.87 -11.10
C SER A 43 -13.77 -19.38 -12.33
N GLY A 44 -13.14 -18.61 -13.22
CA GLY A 44 -13.80 -17.94 -14.34
C GLY A 44 -14.78 -16.83 -13.93
N LYS A 45 -14.92 -16.51 -12.64
CA LYS A 45 -15.89 -15.52 -12.13
C LYS A 45 -15.38 -14.10 -12.37
N GLN A 46 -16.04 -13.38 -13.27
CA GLN A 46 -15.66 -12.04 -13.73
C GLN A 46 -15.50 -11.02 -12.59
N ILE A 47 -16.29 -11.14 -11.51
CA ILE A 47 -16.21 -10.25 -10.34
C ILE A 47 -14.80 -10.12 -9.78
N TYR A 48 -14.01 -11.20 -9.72
CA TYR A 48 -12.66 -11.15 -9.17
C TYR A 48 -11.70 -10.37 -10.07
N LYS A 49 -11.86 -10.47 -11.39
CA LYS A 49 -11.08 -9.67 -12.35
C LYS A 49 -11.43 -8.19 -12.27
N ASP A 50 -12.70 -7.88 -12.07
CA ASP A 50 -13.14 -6.49 -11.93
C ASP A 50 -12.60 -5.89 -10.63
N MET A 51 -12.57 -6.66 -9.53
CA MET A 51 -11.94 -6.27 -8.27
C MET A 51 -10.42 -6.05 -8.44
N THR A 52 -9.70 -6.96 -9.10
CA THR A 52 -8.26 -6.81 -9.36
C THR A 52 -7.94 -5.58 -10.21
N LYS A 53 -8.81 -5.19 -11.15
CA LYS A 53 -8.59 -4.01 -12.00
C LYS A 53 -8.95 -2.69 -11.32
N PHE A 54 -9.86 -2.71 -10.36
CA PHE A 54 -10.29 -1.53 -9.64
C PHE A 54 -9.21 -1.03 -8.67
N TRP A 55 -8.53 -1.96 -8.02
CA TRP A 55 -7.45 -1.71 -7.06
C TRP A 55 -6.08 -1.69 -7.73
#